data_AF-A0A3D1VP38-F1
#
_entry.id   AF-A0A3D1VP38-F1
#
_cell.length_a   1.000
_cell.length_b   1.000
_cell.length_c   1.000
_cell.angle_alpha   90.00
_cell.angle_beta   90.00
_cell.angle_gamma   90.00
#
_symmetry.space_group_name_H-M   'P 1'
#
loop_
_entity.id
_entity.type
_entity.pdbx_description
1 polymer ?
#
loop_
_entity_poly.entity_id
_entity_poly.type
_entity_poly.pdbx_seq_one_letter_code
_entity_poly.pdbx_strand_id
1 'polypeptide(L)'
;GGYFTISNAIMDNPGEAKYGFTRVQMFEGVKKLMSLGVKEIGLHAFLSSNTFSAYYYPTLANVLCQMAVALAEKTGVKIAFINLSGGIGIPYRPDDKPVDIFRVGDNTRKVFKEILTPAGLNNIPLYTELGRFMLAPYGALVSTAIHEKHIHKEYIGLDACAANLMRPA
;
A
#
# COMPACT_ATOMS: atom_id res chain seq x y z
N GLY A 1 0.14 -14.85 2.23
CA GLY A 1 1.23 -15.64 1.65
C GLY A 1 0.79 -16.15 0.30
N GLY A 2 1.69 -16.17 -0.68
CA GLY A 2 1.40 -16.45 -2.09
C GLY A 2 1.38 -15.19 -2.95
N TYR A 3 1.12 -15.35 -4.24
CA TYR A 3 1.11 -14.26 -5.22
C TYR A 3 -0.09 -13.34 -5.05
N PHE A 4 0.16 -12.03 -5.01
CA PHE A 4 -0.89 -11.03 -5.10
C PHE A 4 -1.04 -10.59 -6.55
N THR A 5 -2.20 -10.82 -7.14
CA THR A 5 -2.46 -10.56 -8.56
C THR A 5 -3.50 -9.46 -8.76
N ILE A 6 -3.28 -8.63 -9.77
CA ILE A 6 -4.24 -7.61 -10.22
C ILE A 6 -4.38 -7.76 -11.72
N SER A 7 -5.62 -7.93 -12.20
CA SER A 7 -5.93 -7.92 -13.64
C SER A 7 -4.98 -8.80 -14.47
N ASN A 8 -4.68 -10.01 -13.97
CA ASN A 8 -3.79 -11.03 -14.55
C ASN A 8 -2.27 -10.79 -14.44
N ALA A 9 -1.82 -9.72 -13.77
CA ALA A 9 -0.40 -9.50 -13.47
C ALA A 9 -0.07 -9.86 -12.01
N ILE A 10 1.04 -10.58 -11.79
CA ILE A 10 1.62 -10.75 -10.45
C ILE A 10 2.23 -9.41 -10.04
N MET A 11 1.74 -8.86 -8.93
CA MET A 11 2.19 -7.57 -8.41
C MET A 11 3.32 -7.72 -7.40
N ASP A 12 3.21 -8.73 -6.53
CA ASP A 12 4.25 -9.08 -5.56
C ASP A 12 4.04 -10.53 -5.06
N ASN A 13 5.04 -11.10 -4.41
CA ASN A 13 4.95 -12.36 -3.68
C ASN A 13 5.06 -12.11 -2.15
N PRO A 14 3.94 -11.75 -1.48
CA PRO A 14 3.89 -11.64 -0.03
C PRO A 14 4.39 -12.88 0.74
N GLY A 15 4.55 -14.04 0.10
CA GLY A 15 5.16 -15.23 0.70
C GLY A 15 6.66 -15.10 0.99
N GLU A 16 7.36 -14.19 0.32
CA GLU A 16 8.81 -13.95 0.50
C GLU A 16 9.10 -12.74 1.39
N ALA A 17 8.07 -11.99 1.77
CA ALA A 17 8.21 -10.84 2.63
C ALA A 17 8.53 -11.26 4.08
N LYS A 18 9.46 -10.54 4.71
CA LYS A 18 9.80 -10.73 6.14
C LYS A 18 8.74 -10.20 7.12
N TYR A 19 7.69 -9.55 6.62
CA TYR A 19 6.70 -8.83 7.42
C TYR A 19 5.35 -9.54 7.46
N GLY A 20 4.61 -9.27 8.52
CA GLY A 20 3.23 -9.71 8.67
C GLY A 20 3.10 -11.14 9.18
N PHE A 21 1.90 -11.67 9.05
CA PHE A 21 1.51 -12.97 9.57
C PHE A 21 0.94 -13.80 8.43
N THR A 22 1.23 -15.10 8.43
CA THR A 22 0.42 -16.04 7.63
C THR A 22 -1.01 -16.09 8.15
N ARG A 23 -1.93 -16.62 7.34
CA ARG A 23 -3.35 -16.75 7.74
C ARG A 23 -3.50 -17.55 9.04
N VAL A 24 -2.76 -18.65 9.19
CA VAL A 24 -2.77 -19.49 10.40
C VAL A 24 -2.25 -18.71 11.60
N GLN A 25 -1.08 -18.08 11.47
CA GLN A 25 -0.49 -17.29 12.55
C GLN A 25 -1.38 -16.11 12.97
N MET A 26 -2.17 -15.52 12.07
CA MET A 26 -3.12 -14.48 12.46
C MET A 26 -4.19 -15.01 13.41
N PHE A 27 -4.82 -16.14 13.13
CA PHE A 27 -5.83 -16.70 14.03
C PHE A 27 -5.24 -17.09 15.38
N GLU A 28 -4.06 -17.72 15.38
CA GLU A 28 -3.35 -18.09 16.61
C GLU A 28 -2.94 -16.86 17.42
N GLY A 29 -2.36 -15.87 16.75
CA GLY A 29 -1.92 -14.61 17.33
C GLY A 29 -3.07 -13.84 17.94
N VAL A 30 -4.19 -13.70 17.23
CA VAL A 30 -5.39 -13.01 17.75
C VAL A 30 -5.94 -13.72 18.98
N LYS A 31 -6.08 -15.04 18.96
CA LYS A 31 -6.53 -15.80 20.15
C LYS A 31 -5.61 -15.60 21.35
N LYS A 32 -4.30 -15.64 21.14
CA LYS A 32 -3.31 -15.38 22.18
C LYS A 32 -3.38 -13.95 22.72
N LEU A 33 -3.52 -12.95 21.84
CA LEU A 33 -3.67 -11.56 22.26
C LEU A 33 -4.95 -11.35 23.07
N MET A 34 -6.06 -11.97 22.68
CA MET A 34 -7.31 -11.92 23.42
C MET A 34 -7.20 -12.55 24.81
N SER A 35 -6.49 -13.69 24.94
CA SER A 35 -6.25 -14.30 26.26
C SER A 35 -5.38 -13.43 27.17
N LEU A 36 -4.65 -12.46 26.61
CA LEU A 36 -3.86 -11.46 27.34
C LEU A 36 -4.63 -10.15 27.58
N GLY A 37 -5.92 -10.09 27.22
CA GLY A 37 -6.80 -8.95 27.50
C GLY A 37 -7.01 -7.97 26.34
N VAL A 38 -6.48 -8.25 25.14
CA VAL A 38 -6.78 -7.45 23.94
C VAL A 38 -8.25 -7.63 23.56
N LYS A 39 -8.97 -6.51 23.44
CA LYS A 39 -10.42 -6.50 23.13
C LYS A 39 -10.73 -6.19 21.68
N GLU A 40 -9.85 -5.46 21.01
CA GLU A 40 -10.02 -5.04 19.63
C GLU A 40 -8.69 -5.01 18.88
N ILE A 41 -8.74 -5.23 17.57
CA ILE A 41 -7.57 -5.27 16.70
C ILE A 41 -7.83 -4.51 15.40
N GLY A 42 -6.77 -3.98 14.79
CA GLY A 42 -6.80 -3.49 13.42
C GLY A 42 -6.10 -4.44 12.46
N LEU A 43 -6.46 -4.37 11.18
CA LEU A 43 -5.73 -5.07 10.12
C LEU A 43 -4.95 -4.10 9.25
N HIS A 44 -3.74 -4.48 8.86
CA HIS A 44 -2.86 -3.68 8.02
C HIS A 44 -2.19 -4.55 6.97
N ALA A 45 -2.08 -4.07 5.74
CA ALA A 45 -1.20 -4.65 4.75
C ALA A 45 -0.62 -3.60 3.80
N PHE A 46 0.62 -3.84 3.38
CA PHE A 46 1.34 -3.08 2.36
C PHE A 46 1.96 -4.07 1.38
N LEU A 47 1.60 -3.97 0.10
CA LEU A 47 1.98 -4.97 -0.92
C LEU A 47 2.72 -4.39 -2.13
N SER A 48 2.69 -3.08 -2.34
CA SER A 48 3.39 -2.49 -3.47
C SER A 48 3.60 -0.99 -3.30
N SER A 49 4.63 -0.45 -3.96
CA SER A 49 4.96 0.97 -4.00
C SER A 49 4.82 1.51 -5.42
N ASN A 50 4.35 2.76 -5.54
CA ASN A 50 4.26 3.51 -6.78
C ASN A 50 3.39 2.86 -7.87
N THR A 51 2.21 2.39 -7.48
CA THR A 51 1.25 1.72 -8.36
C THR A 51 0.36 2.71 -9.10
N PHE A 52 0.22 2.51 -10.40
CA PHE A 52 -0.62 3.32 -11.29
C PHE A 52 -2.04 2.73 -11.50
N SER A 53 -2.28 1.52 -11.02
CA SER A 53 -3.55 0.81 -11.19
C SER A 53 -4.62 1.28 -10.20
N ALA A 54 -5.80 1.59 -10.74
CA ALA A 54 -6.99 1.89 -9.93
C ALA A 54 -7.58 0.66 -9.21
N TYR A 55 -7.05 -0.54 -9.48
CA TYR A 55 -7.51 -1.80 -8.91
C TYR A 55 -6.69 -2.24 -7.69
N TYR A 56 -5.57 -1.59 -7.37
CA TYR A 56 -4.71 -1.99 -6.25
C TYR A 56 -5.43 -1.99 -4.90
N TYR A 57 -5.97 -0.84 -4.49
CA TYR A 57 -6.70 -0.73 -3.22
C TYR A 57 -7.96 -1.58 -3.19
N PRO A 58 -8.80 -1.63 -4.25
CA PRO A 58 -9.95 -2.53 -4.28
C PRO A 58 -9.56 -4.00 -4.05
N THR A 59 -8.51 -4.49 -4.69
CA THR A 59 -8.05 -5.88 -4.50
C THR A 59 -7.50 -6.09 -3.08
N LEU A 60 -6.70 -5.16 -2.56
CA LEU A 60 -6.16 -5.25 -1.21
C LEU A 60 -7.26 -5.20 -0.14
N ALA A 61 -8.22 -4.29 -0.32
CA ALA A 61 -9.41 -4.15 0.51
C ALA A 61 -10.23 -5.44 0.51
N ASN A 62 -10.40 -6.09 -0.64
CA ASN A 62 -11.14 -7.35 -0.72
C ASN A 62 -10.52 -8.42 0.21
N VAL A 63 -9.20 -8.59 0.13
CA VAL A 63 -8.46 -9.53 0.97
C VAL A 63 -8.57 -9.17 2.46
N LEU A 64 -8.36 -7.91 2.83
CA LEU A 64 -8.39 -7.48 4.22
C LEU A 64 -9.81 -7.52 4.81
N CYS A 65 -10.84 -7.12 4.07
CA CYS A 65 -12.22 -7.17 4.52
C CYS A 65 -12.67 -8.62 4.75
N GLN A 66 -12.36 -9.55 3.84
CA GLN A 66 -12.67 -10.97 4.05
C GLN A 66 -11.95 -11.53 5.28
N MET A 67 -10.72 -11.10 5.50
CA MET A 67 -9.94 -11.52 6.65
C MET A 67 -10.50 -10.94 7.97
N ALA A 68 -10.97 -9.69 7.96
CA ALA A 68 -11.65 -9.04 9.08
C ALA A 68 -12.91 -9.81 9.48
N VAL A 69 -13.77 -10.12 8.51
CA VAL A 69 -14.98 -10.93 8.72
C VAL A 69 -14.61 -12.29 9.32
N ALA A 70 -13.65 -13.00 8.71
CA ALA A 70 -13.25 -14.32 9.18
C ALA A 70 -12.67 -14.30 10.61
N LEU A 71 -11.92 -13.25 11.00
CA LEU A 71 -11.42 -13.09 12.36
C LEU A 71 -12.55 -12.82 13.35
N ALA A 72 -13.44 -11.87 13.03
CA ALA A 72 -14.58 -11.53 13.87
C ALA A 72 -15.44 -12.78 14.14
N GLU A 73 -15.80 -13.53 13.10
CA GLU A 73 -16.63 -14.73 13.21
C GLU A 73 -15.96 -15.87 13.99
N LYS A 74 -14.68 -16.15 13.72
CA LYS A 74 -14.01 -17.33 14.28
C LYS A 74 -13.38 -17.10 15.66
N THR A 75 -13.16 -15.85 16.05
CA THR A 75 -12.51 -15.52 17.32
C THR A 75 -13.37 -14.67 18.24
N GLY A 76 -14.39 -13.98 17.71
CA GLY A 76 -15.18 -13.02 18.47
C GLY A 76 -14.45 -11.70 18.74
N VAL A 77 -13.25 -11.47 18.17
CA VAL A 77 -12.51 -10.22 18.34
C VAL A 77 -13.26 -9.06 17.66
N LYS A 78 -13.26 -7.89 18.29
CA LYS A 78 -13.76 -6.67 17.66
C LYS A 78 -12.73 -6.16 16.65
N ILE A 79 -13.14 -5.95 15.41
CA ILE A 79 -12.30 -5.28 14.40
C ILE A 79 -12.46 -3.77 14.57
N ALA A 80 -11.37 -3.10 14.94
CA ALA A 80 -11.34 -1.66 15.21
C ALA A 80 -11.17 -0.84 13.93
N PHE A 81 -10.35 -1.30 12.97
CA PHE A 81 -10.09 -0.60 11.70
C PHE A 81 -9.45 -1.51 10.66
N ILE A 82 -9.44 -1.04 9.40
CA ILE A 82 -8.63 -1.61 8.31
C ILE A 82 -7.72 -0.51 7.76
N ASN A 83 -6.44 -0.82 7.55
CA ASN A 83 -5.44 0.07 7.00
C ASN A 83 -4.84 -0.52 5.72
N LEU A 84 -5.00 0.18 4.60
CA LEU A 84 -4.50 -0.23 3.27
C LEU A 84 -3.06 0.22 3.02
N SER A 85 -2.41 0.82 4.01
CA SER A 85 -1.08 1.42 3.94
C SER A 85 -0.97 2.41 2.77
N GLY A 86 0.22 2.54 2.17
CA GLY A 86 0.51 3.44 1.06
C GLY A 86 0.40 2.77 -0.30
N GLY A 87 1.30 3.12 -1.22
CA GLY A 87 1.48 2.39 -2.48
C GLY A 87 0.88 3.04 -3.73
N ILE A 88 0.02 4.05 -3.58
CA ILE A 88 -0.47 4.86 -4.71
C ILE A 88 0.70 5.63 -5.33
N GLY A 89 0.81 5.55 -6.66
CA GLY A 89 1.91 6.15 -7.41
C GLY A 89 1.68 7.59 -7.82
N ILE A 90 2.78 8.23 -8.19
CA ILE A 90 2.82 9.54 -8.83
C ILE A 90 3.58 9.45 -10.16
N PRO A 91 3.30 10.33 -11.12
CA PRO A 91 4.10 10.42 -12.32
C PRO A 91 5.52 10.91 -11.98
N TYR A 92 6.55 10.21 -12.47
CA TYR A 92 7.95 10.66 -12.40
C TYR A 92 8.42 11.18 -13.76
N ARG A 93 7.84 10.70 -14.85
CA ARG A 93 8.12 11.15 -16.22
C ARG A 93 7.00 12.02 -16.76
N PRO A 94 7.29 12.91 -17.74
CA PRO A 94 6.27 13.75 -18.36
C PRO A 94 5.08 12.98 -18.96
N ASP A 95 5.34 11.78 -19.49
CA ASP A 95 4.32 10.95 -20.14
C ASP A 95 3.56 10.02 -19.16
N ASP A 96 3.98 9.97 -17.90
CA ASP A 96 3.30 9.16 -16.89
C ASP A 96 1.94 9.79 -16.57
N LYS A 97 0.88 8.98 -16.60
CA LYS A 97 -0.46 9.44 -16.23
C LYS A 97 -0.65 9.39 -14.71
N PRO A 98 -1.19 10.44 -14.07
CA PRO A 98 -1.50 10.39 -12.65
C PRO A 98 -2.60 9.36 -12.35
N VAL A 99 -2.58 8.83 -11.12
CA VAL A 99 -3.63 7.95 -10.64
C VAL A 99 -4.89 8.75 -10.34
N ASP A 100 -6.02 8.30 -10.88
CA ASP A 100 -7.34 8.80 -10.49
C ASP A 100 -7.70 8.31 -9.07
N ILE A 101 -7.34 9.13 -8.08
CA ILE A 101 -7.53 8.82 -6.66
C ILE A 101 -9.00 8.72 -6.26
N PHE A 102 -9.89 9.47 -6.91
CA PHE A 102 -11.32 9.40 -6.64
C PHE A 102 -11.88 8.06 -7.09
N ARG A 103 -11.51 7.61 -8.30
CA ARG A 103 -11.89 6.28 -8.78
C ARG A 103 -11.35 5.15 -7.91
N VAL A 104 -10.12 5.28 -7.40
CA VAL A 104 -9.55 4.35 -6.41
C VAL A 104 -10.42 4.31 -5.16
N GLY A 105 -10.77 5.47 -4.61
CA GLY A 105 -11.62 5.59 -3.43
C GLY A 105 -13.01 4.98 -3.64
N ASP A 106 -13.66 5.27 -4.76
CA ASP A 106 -15.00 4.76 -5.09
C ASP A 106 -15.02 3.24 -5.24
N ASN A 107 -14.05 2.67 -5.95
CA ASN A 107 -13.95 1.23 -6.10
C ASN A 107 -13.63 0.54 -4.78
N THR A 108 -12.78 1.14 -3.96
CA THR A 108 -12.46 0.64 -2.62
C THR A 108 -13.71 0.66 -1.74
N ARG A 109 -14.48 1.76 -1.74
CA ARG A 109 -15.73 1.89 -1.00
C ARG A 109 -16.75 0.81 -1.38
N LYS A 110 -16.87 0.46 -2.66
CA LYS A 110 -17.77 -0.63 -3.12
C LYS A 110 -17.41 -1.95 -2.46
N VAL A 111 -16.14 -2.34 -2.48
CA VAL A 111 -15.64 -3.58 -1.86
C VAL A 111 -15.93 -3.61 -0.36
N PHE A 112 -15.71 -2.49 0.34
CA PHE A 112 -16.03 -2.37 1.76
C PHE A 112 -17.52 -2.60 2.03
N LYS A 113 -18.40 -1.95 1.25
CA LYS A 113 -19.85 -2.11 1.40
C LYS A 113 -20.29 -3.55 1.13
N GLU A 114 -19.77 -4.17 0.07
CA GLU A 114 -20.14 -5.52 -0.35
C GLU A 114 -19.76 -6.59 0.70
N ILE A 115 -18.60 -6.45 1.35
CA ILE A 115 -18.08 -7.47 2.26
C ILE A 115 -18.46 -7.22 3.71
N LEU A 116 -18.33 -5.97 4.19
CA LEU A 116 -18.46 -5.67 5.62
C LEU A 116 -19.91 -5.41 6.03
N THR A 117 -20.75 -4.86 5.14
CA THR A 117 -22.15 -4.57 5.48
C THR A 117 -22.93 -5.84 5.82
N PRO A 118 -22.87 -6.92 5.02
CA PRO A 118 -23.56 -8.17 5.36
C PRO A 118 -23.07 -8.80 6.67
N ALA A 119 -21.82 -8.56 7.04
CA ALA A 119 -21.21 -9.06 8.27
C ALA A 119 -21.44 -8.15 9.51
N GLY A 120 -22.19 -7.04 9.37
CA GLY A 120 -22.43 -6.10 10.46
C GLY A 120 -21.21 -5.27 10.88
N LEU A 121 -20.19 -5.16 10.01
CA LEU A 121 -18.94 -4.43 10.25
C LEU A 121 -18.87 -3.11 9.45
N ASN A 122 -20.01 -2.51 9.12
CA ASN A 122 -20.14 -1.34 8.24
C ASN A 122 -19.54 -0.04 8.81
N ASN A 123 -19.25 0.02 10.10
CA ASN A 123 -18.76 1.23 10.79
C ASN A 123 -17.26 1.20 11.13
N ILE A 124 -16.48 0.25 10.57
CA ILE A 124 -15.04 0.23 10.81
C ILE A 124 -14.33 1.31 9.99
N PRO A 125 -13.48 2.16 10.60
CA PRO A 125 -12.66 3.14 9.90
C PRO A 125 -11.71 2.48 8.90
N LEU A 126 -11.46 3.22 7.81
CA LEU A 126 -10.48 2.89 6.78
C LEU A 126 -9.33 3.89 6.82
N TYR A 127 -8.10 3.39 6.87
CA TYR A 127 -6.87 4.19 6.88
C TYR A 127 -5.98 3.91 5.67
N THR A 128 -5.12 4.89 5.37
CA THR A 128 -4.09 4.84 4.32
C THR A 128 -2.87 5.66 4.77
N GLU A 129 -1.68 5.32 4.26
CA GLU A 129 -0.38 5.85 4.66
C GLU A 129 0.37 6.41 3.43
N LEU A 130 -0.15 7.52 2.88
CA LEU A 130 0.30 8.07 1.61
C LEU A 130 1.53 8.99 1.75
N GLY A 131 2.73 8.42 1.86
CA GLY A 131 3.96 9.21 1.87
C GLY A 131 4.31 9.82 0.51
N ARG A 132 4.70 8.96 -0.45
CA ARG A 132 5.12 9.38 -1.80
C ARG A 132 4.06 10.24 -2.50
N PHE A 133 2.81 9.80 -2.47
CA PHE A 133 1.72 10.48 -3.15
C PHE A 133 1.50 11.91 -2.66
N MET A 134 1.62 12.14 -1.34
CA MET A 134 1.37 13.46 -0.76
C MET A 134 2.55 14.42 -0.91
N LEU A 135 3.79 13.92 -0.85
CA LEU A 135 4.97 14.78 -0.72
C LEU A 135 5.79 14.91 -2.00
N ALA A 136 5.91 13.83 -2.79
CA ALA A 136 6.88 13.79 -3.89
C ALA A 136 6.59 14.79 -5.03
N PRO A 137 5.33 15.10 -5.43
CA PRO A 137 5.07 16.10 -6.47
C PRO A 137 5.50 17.53 -6.11
N TYR A 138 5.75 17.80 -4.82
CA TYR A 138 6.01 19.14 -4.30
C TYR A 138 7.45 19.34 -3.82
N GLY A 139 8.33 18.36 -4.09
CA GLY A 139 9.76 18.44 -3.78
C GLY A 139 10.60 18.46 -5.05
N ALA A 140 11.64 19.29 -5.07
CA ALA A 140 12.63 19.33 -6.16
C ALA A 140 14.05 19.34 -5.58
N LEU A 141 14.96 18.65 -6.26
CA LEU A 141 16.40 18.81 -6.05
C LEU A 141 16.90 19.81 -7.10
N VAL A 142 17.36 20.97 -6.63
CA VAL A 142 18.02 21.98 -7.46
C VAL A 142 19.53 21.83 -7.27
N SER A 143 20.30 21.80 -8.35
CA SER A 143 21.74 21.58 -8.34
C SER A 143 22.41 22.42 -9.43
N THR A 144 23.68 22.77 -9.21
CA THR A 144 24.50 23.56 -10.14
C THR A 144 25.23 22.64 -11.10
N ALA A 145 25.20 22.95 -12.40
CA ALA A 145 26.11 22.35 -13.37
C ALA A 145 27.52 22.91 -13.16
N ILE A 146 28.48 22.04 -12.85
CA ILE A 146 29.86 22.42 -12.52
C ILE A 146 30.88 21.95 -13.55
N HIS A 147 30.50 21.02 -14.43
CA HIS A 147 31.40 20.50 -15.45
C HIS A 147 30.64 19.95 -16.66
N GLU A 148 31.18 20.16 -17.85
CA GLU A 148 30.66 19.59 -19.10
C GLU A 148 31.72 18.67 -19.71
N LYS A 149 31.29 17.50 -20.18
CA LYS A 149 32.18 16.55 -20.87
C LYS A 149 31.54 16.05 -22.15
N HIS A 150 32.16 16.42 -23.27
CA HIS A 150 31.77 16.03 -24.63
C HIS A 150 32.65 14.88 -25.10
N ILE A 151 32.08 13.68 -25.16
CA ILE A 151 32.74 12.47 -25.70
C ILE A 151 31.73 11.70 -26.56
N HIS A 152 31.77 10.36 -26.57
CA HIS A 152 30.73 9.54 -27.22
C HIS A 152 29.30 9.80 -26.69
N LYS A 153 29.17 10.50 -25.55
CA LYS A 153 27.93 11.01 -24.98
C LYS A 153 28.22 12.35 -24.32
N GLU A 154 27.14 13.12 -24.14
CA GLU A 154 27.13 14.35 -23.35
C GLU A 154 26.98 14.01 -21.86
N TYR A 155 27.83 14.59 -21.02
CA TYR A 155 27.73 14.47 -19.56
C TYR A 155 27.77 15.85 -18.91
N ILE A 156 26.85 16.07 -17.97
CA ILE A 156 26.83 17.23 -17.09
C ILE A 156 27.18 16.76 -15.68
N GLY A 157 28.29 17.25 -15.14
CA GLY A 157 28.68 17.09 -13.74
C GLY A 157 27.92 18.09 -12.88
N LEU A 158 27.38 17.61 -11.76
CA LEU A 158 26.58 18.39 -10.82
C LEU A 158 27.28 18.51 -9.46
N ASP A 159 26.95 19.56 -8.69
CA ASP A 159 27.37 19.69 -7.28
C ASP A 159 26.58 18.80 -6.30
N ALA A 160 25.49 18.16 -6.78
CA ALA A 160 24.77 17.12 -6.07
C ALA A 160 25.31 15.72 -6.40
N CYS A 161 25.16 14.80 -5.44
CA CYS A 161 25.52 13.40 -5.63
C CYS A 161 24.50 12.44 -4.99
N ALA A 162 24.83 11.15 -4.94
CA ALA A 162 23.97 10.12 -4.35
C ALA A 162 23.66 10.34 -2.87
N ALA A 163 24.47 11.14 -2.15
CA ALA A 163 24.16 11.55 -0.78
C ALA A 163 22.95 12.50 -0.71
N ASN A 164 22.70 13.30 -1.76
CA ASN A 164 21.55 14.18 -1.86
C ASN A 164 20.31 13.45 -2.40
N LEU A 165 20.50 12.57 -3.39
CA LEU A 165 19.42 11.76 -3.97
C LEU A 165 19.93 10.38 -4.39
N MET A 166 19.74 9.41 -3.51
CA MET A 166 20.23 8.04 -3.70
C MET A 166 19.43 7.24 -4.75
N ARG A 167 18.19 7.65 -5.01
CA ARG A 167 17.32 7.01 -6.02
C ARG A 167 17.41 7.84 -7.29
N PRO A 168 18.12 7.39 -8.34
CA PRO A 168 18.05 8.03 -9.64
C PRO A 168 16.58 8.08 -10.09
N ALA A 169 16.20 9.17 -10.74
CA ALA A 169 14.91 9.29 -11.42
C ALA A 169 14.88 8.38 -12.67
#